data_AF-A0A970PA30-F1
#
_entry.id   AF-A0A970PA30-F1
#
_cell.length_a   1.000
_cell.length_b   1.000
_cell.length_c   1.000
_cell.angle_alpha   90.00
_cell.angle_beta   90.00
_cell.angle_gamma   90.00
#
_symmetry.space_group_name_H-M   'P 1'
#
loop_
_entity.id
_entity.type
_entity.pdbx_description
1 polymer ?
#
loop_
_entity_poly.entity_id
_entity_poly.type
_entity_poly.pdbx_seq_one_letter_code
_entity_poly.pdbx_strand_id
1 'polypeptide(L)'
;ALEFTAARDCALSDCEIAHTGRYGVFFGPDCSGNTIERSHLHDLGAGGVKIGTPDRPQELVRIPHHNTVDNNFIHNGGHIHPGATGIFVAVARNTTITHNEVSDLRYTGISLGWNWQIAYNGTRENLVEHNHVHDVMRVLDDGGGVYSLGLTPGSAIRGNHIHHVGAGRDVGHGIYLDGGSSGVLAEDNLCHDCGAGGIRQQHGSSALTILNNISAFNGFGLGVDSERTNIWQYNIVLMEGNQTPFRPVAEWKSYDKIIDYNLYWHTSGEAPKFLGFTWDEWREKEGIEDIWYRARMDPHSRFADPLFVDAEARDFRLQPDSPALAVGFRPFDLDAPGLYGDAEWTSLPERHPPLPLLATERGKGMLLVVDDFETTPVGHKPAYAAIVEAEAEGAYIEVSDDRARSGEHSVKFVDTAEAPVYYHPHMYYAPRLSGDMRLTMSFDLYREPGAMLWHEWRTTAATEEVGPCIYITAEGELEFNEHRPSGVTLPDGEWLRFEIADGIGRYADGRWSLRVTDEAGEVLFASDDLECGPKFDRIKWLGFVANGMAPAVMYVDDVRMLEE
;
A
#
# COMPACT_ATOMS: atom_id res chain seq x y z
N ALA A 1 7.73 18.97 7.21
CA ALA A 1 8.25 20.35 7.28
C ALA A 1 8.46 20.76 8.73
N LEU A 2 7.46 20.54 9.58
CA LEU A 2 7.54 20.75 11.02
C LEU A 2 7.54 19.41 11.75
N GLU A 3 8.49 19.19 12.63
CA GLU A 3 8.59 17.97 13.45
C GLU A 3 8.68 18.34 14.92
N PHE A 4 7.80 17.71 15.71
CA PHE A 4 7.68 17.92 17.14
C PHE A 4 8.05 16.63 17.87
N THR A 5 8.77 16.74 18.98
CA THR A 5 9.10 15.63 19.87
C THR A 5 8.89 16.09 21.30
N ALA A 6 8.16 15.30 22.10
CA ALA A 6 7.78 15.63 23.48
C ALA A 6 7.12 17.02 23.62
N ALA A 7 6.53 17.55 22.55
CA ALA A 7 5.86 18.84 22.55
C ALA A 7 4.52 18.73 23.27
N ARG A 8 4.20 19.75 24.07
CA ARG A 8 2.98 19.79 24.86
C ARG A 8 2.26 21.11 24.65
N ASP A 9 0.96 21.03 24.47
CA ASP A 9 0.05 22.18 24.40
C ASP A 9 0.48 23.22 23.33
N CYS A 10 0.99 22.75 22.19
CA CYS A 10 1.35 23.60 21.04
C CYS A 10 0.20 23.66 20.02
N ALA A 11 0.06 24.80 19.34
CA ALA A 11 -0.95 25.00 18.30
C ALA A 11 -0.32 25.50 17.00
N LEU A 12 -0.80 24.97 15.87
CA LEU A 12 -0.60 25.49 14.52
C LEU A 12 -1.98 25.87 13.98
N SER A 13 -2.28 27.17 13.93
CA SER A 13 -3.60 27.67 13.51
C SER A 13 -3.45 28.63 12.34
N ASP A 14 -4.39 28.59 11.39
CA ASP A 14 -4.43 29.51 10.24
C ASP A 14 -3.12 29.55 9.43
N CYS A 15 -2.47 28.40 9.27
CA CYS A 15 -1.20 28.27 8.57
C CYS A 15 -1.39 27.79 7.12
N GLU A 16 -0.47 28.19 6.24
CA GLU A 16 -0.25 27.53 4.95
C GLU A 16 1.06 26.74 5.00
N ILE A 17 1.02 25.44 4.70
CA ILE A 17 2.19 24.57 4.64
C ILE A 17 2.22 23.93 3.25
N ALA A 18 3.16 24.39 2.42
CA ALA A 18 3.26 23.95 1.04
C ALA A 18 4.69 23.67 0.56
N HIS A 19 4.80 23.00 -0.59
CA HIS A 19 6.06 22.71 -1.29
C HIS A 19 7.03 21.88 -0.43
N THR A 20 6.54 20.79 0.15
CA THR A 20 7.32 19.97 1.10
C THR A 20 7.71 18.63 0.51
N GLY A 21 8.90 18.09 0.83
CA GLY A 21 9.34 16.78 0.31
C GLY A 21 8.82 15.56 1.08
N ARG A 22 8.26 15.75 2.29
CA ARG A 22 7.77 14.68 3.18
C ARG A 22 6.41 15.10 3.77
N TYR A 23 6.07 14.66 4.98
CA TYR A 23 4.87 15.10 5.67
C TYR A 23 4.95 16.58 6.03
N GLY A 24 3.85 17.31 5.96
CA GLY A 24 3.75 18.70 6.39
C GLY A 24 4.10 18.86 7.88
N VAL A 25 3.35 18.16 8.74
CA VAL A 25 3.51 18.18 10.21
C VAL A 25 3.70 16.77 10.74
N PHE A 26 4.59 16.61 11.71
CA PHE A 26 4.79 15.37 12.45
C PHE A 26 4.73 15.61 13.97
N PHE A 27 3.71 15.05 14.62
CA PHE A 27 3.66 14.90 16.09
C PHE A 27 4.29 13.56 16.48
N GLY A 28 5.57 13.62 16.82
CA GLY A 28 6.40 12.47 17.16
C GLY A 28 6.21 11.95 18.59
N PRO A 29 7.15 11.10 19.08
CA PRO A 29 7.05 10.48 20.39
C PRO A 29 6.80 11.49 21.53
N ASP A 30 5.95 11.09 22.49
CA ASP A 30 5.52 11.86 23.68
C ASP A 30 4.84 13.23 23.40
N CYS A 31 4.47 13.51 22.14
CA CYS A 31 3.69 14.71 21.83
C CYS A 31 2.27 14.61 22.40
N SER A 32 1.84 15.61 23.16
CA SER A 32 0.49 15.60 23.75
C SER A 32 -0.20 16.96 23.82
N GLY A 33 -1.51 16.98 23.69
CA GLY A 33 -2.29 18.23 23.78
C GLY A 33 -2.05 19.19 22.62
N ASN A 34 -1.42 18.74 21.51
CA ASN A 34 -1.10 19.63 20.39
C ASN A 34 -2.24 19.68 19.40
N THR A 35 -2.41 20.84 18.76
CA THR A 35 -3.47 21.07 17.76
C THR A 35 -2.88 21.59 16.46
N ILE A 36 -3.37 21.07 15.33
CA ILE A 36 -3.31 21.75 14.05
C ILE A 36 -4.72 22.02 13.57
N GLU A 37 -5.04 23.28 13.32
CA GLU A 37 -6.38 23.69 12.95
C GLU A 37 -6.43 24.76 11.86
N ARG A 38 -7.53 24.79 11.11
CA ARG A 38 -7.80 25.84 10.09
C ARG A 38 -6.62 26.09 9.16
N SER A 39 -5.87 25.05 8.83
CA SER A 39 -4.62 25.17 8.06
C SER A 39 -4.74 24.53 6.69
N HIS A 40 -4.08 25.13 5.71
CA HIS A 40 -4.06 24.68 4.32
C HIS A 40 -2.73 23.97 4.03
N LEU A 41 -2.78 22.67 3.79
CA LEU A 41 -1.61 21.84 3.53
C LEU A 41 -1.69 21.31 2.10
N HIS A 42 -0.76 21.72 1.23
CA HIS A 42 -0.83 21.35 -0.19
C HIS A 42 0.53 21.27 -0.89
N ASP A 43 0.59 20.62 -2.04
CA ASP A 43 1.84 20.33 -2.75
C ASP A 43 2.85 19.59 -1.83
N LEU A 44 2.47 18.37 -1.50
CA LEU A 44 3.13 17.54 -0.48
C LEU A 44 3.80 16.32 -1.13
N GLY A 45 5.10 16.17 -0.88
CA GLY A 45 5.87 15.00 -1.31
C GLY A 45 5.38 13.72 -0.62
N ALA A 46 4.90 13.82 0.62
CA ALA A 46 4.14 12.77 1.31
C ALA A 46 2.72 13.27 1.67
N GLY A 47 2.31 13.12 2.93
CA GLY A 47 0.99 13.55 3.43
C GLY A 47 0.98 14.89 4.18
N GLY A 48 -0.18 15.25 4.72
CA GLY A 48 -0.35 16.46 5.53
C GLY A 48 0.18 16.27 6.95
N VAL A 49 -0.43 15.37 7.71
CA VAL A 49 -0.15 15.21 9.15
C VAL A 49 0.22 13.77 9.48
N LYS A 50 1.30 13.59 10.24
CA LYS A 50 1.70 12.30 10.82
C LYS A 50 1.66 12.38 12.35
N ILE A 51 1.16 11.34 13.00
CA ILE A 51 1.09 11.20 14.46
C ILE A 51 1.64 9.84 14.86
N GLY A 52 2.67 9.85 15.70
CA GLY A 52 3.33 8.64 16.19
C GLY A 52 4.20 7.93 15.16
N THR A 53 4.76 6.81 15.59
CA THR A 53 5.73 6.01 14.82
C THR A 53 5.21 4.58 14.63
N PRO A 54 5.61 3.90 13.54
CA PRO A 54 5.27 2.50 13.30
C PRO A 54 5.99 1.55 14.26
N ASP A 55 7.11 1.97 14.85
CA ASP A 55 7.88 1.17 15.80
C ASP A 55 7.02 0.86 17.03
N ARG A 56 6.95 -0.43 17.39
CA ARG A 56 6.26 -0.85 18.61
C ARG A 56 7.01 -0.30 19.81
N PRO A 57 6.43 0.64 20.59
CA PRO A 57 7.15 1.21 21.72
C PRO A 57 7.41 0.12 22.76
N GLN A 58 8.67 -0.06 23.17
CA GLN A 58 9.04 -0.99 24.25
C GLN A 58 8.41 -0.58 25.59
N GLU A 59 8.28 0.73 25.79
CA GLU A 59 7.59 1.33 26.92
C GLU A 59 6.42 2.19 26.43
N LEU A 60 5.20 1.89 26.88
CA LEU A 60 3.96 2.56 26.46
C LEU A 60 3.83 4.03 26.94
N VAL A 61 4.90 4.58 27.54
CA VAL A 61 4.92 5.91 28.14
C VAL A 61 5.19 7.00 27.10
N ARG A 62 5.77 6.67 25.93
CA ARG A 62 6.16 7.64 24.89
C ARG A 62 5.17 7.74 23.72
N ILE A 63 3.95 7.23 23.90
CA ILE A 63 2.92 7.23 22.86
C ILE A 63 2.29 8.63 22.77
N PRO A 64 2.28 9.28 21.60
CA PRO A 64 1.60 10.56 21.46
C PRO A 64 0.11 10.42 21.75
N HIS A 65 -0.45 11.43 22.40
CA HIS A 65 -1.83 11.35 22.86
C HIS A 65 -2.53 12.70 22.99
N HIS A 66 -3.87 12.71 22.88
CA HIS A 66 -4.64 13.97 23.02
C HIS A 66 -4.19 15.04 22.02
N ASN A 67 -3.74 14.64 20.83
CA ASN A 67 -3.46 15.58 19.75
C ASN A 67 -4.72 15.72 18.88
N THR A 68 -4.89 16.89 18.30
CA THR A 68 -6.06 17.26 17.50
C THR A 68 -5.63 17.72 16.12
N VAL A 69 -6.30 17.19 15.09
CA VAL A 69 -6.21 17.62 13.70
C VAL A 69 -7.62 18.03 13.30
N ASP A 70 -7.92 19.32 13.36
CA ASP A 70 -9.28 19.85 13.21
C ASP A 70 -9.40 20.84 12.06
N ASN A 71 -10.44 20.79 11.25
CA ASN A 71 -10.77 21.86 10.30
C ASN A 71 -9.64 22.22 9.30
N ASN A 72 -8.83 21.26 8.87
CA ASN A 72 -7.74 21.49 7.90
C ASN A 72 -8.14 21.08 6.48
N PHE A 73 -7.64 21.80 5.49
CA PHE A 73 -7.73 21.40 4.09
C PHE A 73 -6.39 20.81 3.63
N ILE A 74 -6.35 19.49 3.42
CA ILE A 74 -5.15 18.73 3.08
C ILE A 74 -5.32 18.15 1.68
N HIS A 75 -4.56 18.64 0.70
CA HIS A 75 -4.69 18.16 -0.67
C HIS A 75 -3.39 18.11 -1.47
N ASN A 76 -3.45 17.58 -2.68
CA ASN A 76 -2.34 17.56 -3.64
C ASN A 76 -1.07 16.93 -3.03
N GLY A 77 -1.19 15.70 -2.55
CA GLY A 77 -0.15 15.01 -1.79
C GLY A 77 0.25 13.64 -2.34
N GLY A 78 1.45 13.18 -1.96
CA GLY A 78 2.03 11.89 -2.35
C GLY A 78 2.86 11.93 -3.63
N HIS A 79 3.41 13.09 -4.01
CA HIS A 79 4.19 13.25 -5.25
C HIS A 79 5.54 12.50 -5.26
N ILE A 80 6.16 12.36 -4.09
CA ILE A 80 7.46 11.67 -3.93
C ILE A 80 7.25 10.30 -3.26
N HIS A 81 6.35 10.25 -2.28
CA HIS A 81 6.02 9.08 -1.51
C HIS A 81 4.55 8.71 -1.74
N PRO A 82 4.21 8.05 -2.86
CA PRO A 82 2.82 7.77 -3.23
C PRO A 82 2.10 6.87 -2.24
N GLY A 83 2.82 6.10 -1.40
CA GLY A 83 2.27 5.29 -0.31
C GLY A 83 2.00 6.07 0.99
N ALA A 84 2.28 7.37 1.04
CA ALA A 84 1.90 8.21 2.18
C ALA A 84 0.39 8.50 2.18
N THR A 85 -0.16 8.78 3.36
CA THR A 85 -1.59 9.10 3.54
C THR A 85 -1.77 10.57 3.87
N GLY A 86 -2.93 11.15 3.58
CA GLY A 86 -3.23 12.55 3.92
C GLY A 86 -3.04 12.85 5.41
N ILE A 87 -3.64 12.01 6.26
CA ILE A 87 -3.43 11.99 7.71
C ILE A 87 -3.01 10.58 8.11
N PHE A 88 -1.86 10.42 8.77
CA PHE A 88 -1.35 9.13 9.23
C PHE A 88 -1.24 9.10 10.75
N VAL A 89 -2.05 8.26 11.39
CA VAL A 89 -1.94 7.95 12.82
C VAL A 89 -1.39 6.53 12.95
N ALA A 90 -0.14 6.40 13.38
CA ALA A 90 0.48 5.10 13.63
C ALA A 90 0.09 4.57 15.02
N VAL A 91 1.03 4.49 15.97
CA VAL A 91 0.73 4.20 17.38
C VAL A 91 0.44 5.52 18.12
N ALA A 92 -0.83 5.76 18.44
CA ALA A 92 -1.31 6.93 19.20
C ALA A 92 -2.59 6.61 19.98
N ARG A 93 -2.93 7.41 20.99
CA ARG A 93 -4.18 7.26 21.76
C ARG A 93 -4.89 8.58 22.00
N ASN A 94 -6.21 8.55 22.20
CA ASN A 94 -6.98 9.76 22.51
C ASN A 94 -6.76 10.88 21.47
N THR A 95 -6.43 10.54 20.22
CA THR A 95 -6.21 11.53 19.15
C THR A 95 -7.53 11.80 18.45
N THR A 96 -7.78 13.07 18.13
CA THR A 96 -9.01 13.50 17.45
C THR A 96 -8.68 14.04 16.06
N ILE A 97 -9.25 13.41 15.03
CA ILE A 97 -9.15 13.83 13.64
C ILE A 97 -10.55 14.22 13.19
N THR A 98 -10.83 15.52 13.10
CA THR A 98 -12.20 15.98 12.85
C THR A 98 -12.34 17.17 11.92
N HIS A 99 -13.45 17.25 11.21
CA HIS A 99 -13.77 18.37 10.29
C HIS A 99 -12.71 18.69 9.25
N ASN A 100 -11.84 17.74 8.87
CA ASN A 100 -10.86 17.97 7.83
C ASN A 100 -11.46 17.66 6.46
N GLU A 101 -11.00 18.38 5.43
CA GLU A 101 -11.19 17.98 4.05
C GLU A 101 -9.88 17.43 3.49
N VAL A 102 -9.89 16.18 3.03
CA VAL A 102 -8.71 15.45 2.56
C VAL A 102 -8.95 14.96 1.14
N SER A 103 -8.20 15.48 0.18
CA SER A 103 -8.42 15.16 -1.24
C SER A 103 -7.19 15.21 -2.13
N ASP A 104 -7.28 14.69 -3.36
CA ASP A 104 -6.15 14.65 -4.31
C ASP A 104 -4.90 13.94 -3.74
N LEU A 105 -5.10 12.73 -3.21
CA LEU A 105 -4.03 11.86 -2.68
C LEU A 105 -3.81 10.64 -3.58
N ARG A 106 -2.53 10.24 -3.72
CA ARG A 106 -2.14 9.08 -4.52
C ARG A 106 -2.56 7.73 -3.89
N TYR A 107 -2.72 7.70 -2.57
CA TYR A 107 -3.12 6.53 -1.78
C TYR A 107 -4.22 6.91 -0.77
N THR A 108 -4.19 6.40 0.45
CA THR A 108 -5.24 6.54 1.47
C THR A 108 -5.39 7.98 1.97
N GLY A 109 -6.63 8.39 2.26
CA GLY A 109 -6.92 9.70 2.86
C GLY A 109 -6.48 9.78 4.32
N ILE A 110 -7.14 9.02 5.19
CA ILE A 110 -6.86 8.97 6.64
C ILE A 110 -6.53 7.52 7.02
N SER A 111 -5.40 7.31 7.71
CA SER A 111 -4.98 5.99 8.21
C SER A 111 -4.88 6.02 9.74
N LEU A 112 -5.49 5.03 10.39
CA LEU A 112 -5.56 4.90 11.84
C LEU A 112 -5.00 3.55 12.32
N GLY A 113 -4.02 3.63 13.20
CA GLY A 113 -3.39 2.46 13.78
C GLY A 113 -2.24 1.92 12.94
N TRP A 114 -1.55 0.96 13.53
CA TRP A 114 -0.43 0.28 12.89
C TRP A 114 -0.24 -1.10 13.49
N ASN A 115 0.28 -2.02 12.67
CA ASN A 115 0.49 -3.45 12.86
C ASN A 115 -0.67 -4.35 12.38
N TRP A 116 -0.34 -5.46 11.73
CA TRP A 116 -1.31 -6.44 11.21
C TRP A 116 -1.79 -7.44 12.29
N GLN A 117 -1.71 -7.08 13.57
CA GLN A 117 -1.93 -8.02 14.68
C GLN A 117 -3.03 -7.53 15.63
N ILE A 118 -3.76 -8.48 16.24
CA ILE A 118 -4.56 -8.19 17.44
C ILE A 118 -3.64 -8.27 18.65
N ALA A 119 -2.71 -7.32 18.74
CA ALA A 119 -1.72 -7.25 19.81
C ALA A 119 -1.73 -5.86 20.44
N TYR A 120 -1.69 -5.83 21.77
CA TYR A 120 -1.63 -4.56 22.49
C TYR A 120 -0.32 -3.81 22.17
N ASN A 121 -0.48 -2.61 21.62
CA ASN A 121 0.58 -1.67 21.22
C ASN A 121 0.38 -0.27 21.85
N GLY A 122 -0.71 -0.07 22.60
CA GLY A 122 -1.09 1.19 23.23
C GLY A 122 -1.97 2.11 22.37
N THR A 123 -2.25 1.76 21.12
CA THR A 123 -3.23 2.44 20.27
C THR A 123 -4.64 2.20 20.81
N ARG A 124 -5.40 3.26 21.11
CA ARG A 124 -6.77 3.17 21.64
C ARG A 124 -7.47 4.53 21.63
N GLU A 125 -8.80 4.51 21.67
CA GLU A 125 -9.64 5.69 21.94
C GLU A 125 -9.36 6.87 20.98
N ASN A 126 -9.06 6.58 19.70
CA ASN A 126 -8.88 7.60 18.69
C ASN A 126 -10.19 7.87 17.94
N LEU A 127 -10.42 9.11 17.57
CA LEU A 127 -11.64 9.57 16.90
C LEU A 127 -11.30 10.05 15.50
N VAL A 128 -12.02 9.53 14.50
CA VAL A 128 -12.01 10.01 13.11
C VAL A 128 -13.45 10.41 12.79
N GLU A 129 -13.79 11.67 13.02
CA GLU A 129 -15.18 12.13 13.03
C GLU A 129 -15.43 13.32 12.10
N HIS A 130 -16.52 13.33 11.33
CA HIS A 130 -16.92 14.49 10.52
C HIS A 130 -15.88 14.97 9.49
N ASN A 131 -15.04 14.07 8.97
CA ASN A 131 -14.12 14.41 7.89
C ASN A 131 -14.79 14.21 6.52
N HIS A 132 -14.43 15.05 5.56
CA HIS A 132 -14.78 14.91 4.15
C HIS A 132 -13.57 14.41 3.38
N VAL A 133 -13.62 13.17 2.89
CA VAL A 133 -12.48 12.51 2.23
C VAL A 133 -12.87 12.13 0.81
N HIS A 134 -12.20 12.70 -0.19
CA HIS A 134 -12.58 12.43 -1.57
C HIS A 134 -11.43 12.48 -2.57
N ASP A 135 -11.60 11.85 -3.73
CA ASP A 135 -10.57 11.83 -4.79
C ASP A 135 -9.21 11.35 -4.25
N VAL A 136 -9.24 10.27 -3.47
CA VAL A 136 -8.05 9.58 -2.95
C VAL A 136 -7.93 8.21 -3.60
N MET A 137 -6.86 7.48 -3.32
CA MET A 137 -6.54 6.20 -3.99
C MET A 137 -6.38 6.36 -5.50
N ARG A 138 -5.82 7.49 -5.95
CA ARG A 138 -5.73 7.85 -7.37
C ARG A 138 -4.66 7.04 -8.13
N VAL A 139 -3.63 6.56 -7.45
CA VAL A 139 -2.48 5.85 -8.04
C VAL A 139 -2.30 4.45 -7.45
N LEU A 140 -2.35 4.31 -6.14
CA LEU A 140 -2.15 3.02 -5.47
C LEU A 140 -3.48 2.28 -5.24
N ASP A 141 -3.38 1.05 -4.75
CA ASP A 141 -4.48 0.13 -4.37
C ASP A 141 -4.22 -0.41 -2.94
N ASP A 142 -5.11 -1.24 -2.41
CA ASP A 142 -5.09 -1.82 -1.06
C ASP A 142 -5.12 -0.75 0.05
N GLY A 143 -6.09 0.16 -0.07
CA GLY A 143 -6.30 1.30 0.83
C GLY A 143 -7.72 1.83 0.75
N GLY A 144 -7.97 3.00 1.34
CA GLY A 144 -9.30 3.58 1.37
C GLY A 144 -9.36 5.07 1.66
N GLY A 145 -10.57 5.62 1.73
CA GLY A 145 -10.80 6.97 2.23
C GLY A 145 -10.36 7.05 3.70
N VAL A 146 -10.93 6.17 4.52
CA VAL A 146 -10.48 5.94 5.90
C VAL A 146 -10.03 4.50 6.04
N TYR A 147 -8.81 4.30 6.54
CA TYR A 147 -8.17 3.01 6.73
C TYR A 147 -7.87 2.76 8.21
N SER A 148 -8.05 1.53 8.68
CA SER A 148 -7.71 1.10 10.02
C SER A 148 -6.81 -0.13 9.99
N LEU A 149 -5.86 -0.21 10.94
CA LEU A 149 -4.92 -1.32 11.06
C LEU A 149 -4.64 -1.69 12.52
N GLY A 150 -4.73 -2.99 12.85
CA GLY A 150 -4.39 -3.52 14.17
C GLY A 150 -5.39 -3.23 15.30
N LEU A 151 -5.03 -3.63 16.52
CA LEU A 151 -5.88 -3.45 17.71
C LEU A 151 -5.95 -1.96 18.11
N THR A 152 -7.17 -1.39 18.16
CA THR A 152 -7.40 0.02 18.52
C THR A 152 -8.73 0.19 19.30
N PRO A 153 -8.83 -0.39 20.50
CA PRO A 153 -10.08 -0.45 21.26
C PRO A 153 -10.59 0.93 21.64
N GLY A 154 -11.91 1.10 21.57
CA GLY A 154 -12.59 2.35 21.95
C GLY A 154 -12.45 3.45 20.91
N SER A 155 -11.83 3.17 19.76
CA SER A 155 -11.73 4.12 18.65
C SER A 155 -13.02 4.13 17.83
N ALA A 156 -13.34 5.28 17.24
CA ALA A 156 -14.53 5.48 16.42
C ALA A 156 -14.19 6.15 15.09
N ILE A 157 -14.86 5.68 14.03
CA ILE A 157 -14.92 6.28 12.70
C ILE A 157 -16.38 6.69 12.50
N ARG A 158 -16.71 7.97 12.70
CA ARG A 158 -18.11 8.41 12.79
C ARG A 158 -18.43 9.61 11.91
N GLY A 159 -19.59 9.61 11.26
CA GLY A 159 -20.10 10.84 10.67
C GLY A 159 -19.24 11.36 9.53
N ASN A 160 -18.41 10.52 8.87
CA ASN A 160 -17.55 10.97 7.78
C ASN A 160 -18.28 10.89 6.44
N HIS A 161 -17.95 11.80 5.52
CA HIS A 161 -18.38 11.76 4.12
C HIS A 161 -17.21 11.35 3.24
N ILE A 162 -17.31 10.18 2.61
CA ILE A 162 -16.21 9.55 1.90
C ILE A 162 -16.65 9.19 0.48
N HIS A 163 -16.01 9.76 -0.54
CA HIS A 163 -16.42 9.48 -1.92
C HIS A 163 -15.33 9.61 -2.98
N HIS A 164 -15.58 9.12 -4.20
CA HIS A 164 -14.59 9.09 -5.28
C HIS A 164 -13.26 8.41 -4.90
N VAL A 165 -13.32 7.40 -4.02
CA VAL A 165 -12.14 6.64 -3.62
C VAL A 165 -11.79 5.64 -4.71
N GLY A 166 -10.65 5.80 -5.38
CA GLY A 166 -10.24 4.92 -6.47
C GLY A 166 -11.20 4.93 -7.67
N ALA A 167 -11.90 6.06 -7.87
CA ALA A 167 -12.93 6.22 -8.89
C ALA A 167 -12.43 5.82 -10.28
N GLY A 168 -13.21 4.98 -10.97
CA GLY A 168 -12.92 4.49 -12.32
C GLY A 168 -11.80 3.46 -12.42
N ARG A 169 -11.32 2.90 -11.30
CA ARG A 169 -10.17 1.97 -11.26
C ARG A 169 -10.47 0.62 -10.60
N ASP A 170 -11.72 0.36 -10.20
CA ASP A 170 -12.16 -0.87 -9.48
C ASP A 170 -11.32 -1.18 -8.22
N VAL A 171 -10.75 -0.15 -7.60
CA VAL A 171 -9.87 -0.22 -6.42
C VAL A 171 -10.35 0.76 -5.35
N GLY A 172 -9.83 0.60 -4.14
CA GLY A 172 -10.08 1.52 -3.04
C GLY A 172 -11.45 1.35 -2.38
N HIS A 173 -11.49 1.54 -1.07
CA HIS A 173 -12.72 1.41 -0.28
C HIS A 173 -13.05 2.70 0.44
N GLY A 174 -14.34 3.01 0.67
CA GLY A 174 -14.73 4.14 1.49
C GLY A 174 -14.10 4.03 2.88
N ILE A 175 -14.49 2.99 3.63
CA ILE A 175 -13.84 2.58 4.88
C ILE A 175 -13.19 1.21 4.69
N TYR A 176 -11.92 1.08 5.07
CA TYR A 176 -11.18 -0.17 5.02
C TYR A 176 -10.58 -0.55 6.39
N LEU A 177 -11.17 -1.56 7.03
CA LEU A 177 -10.76 -2.12 8.29
C LEU A 177 -9.85 -3.34 8.03
N ASP A 178 -8.56 -3.06 7.79
CA ASP A 178 -7.57 -4.05 7.36
C ASP A 178 -7.05 -4.92 8.52
N GLY A 179 -6.11 -5.82 8.25
CA GLY A 179 -5.67 -6.92 9.08
C GLY A 179 -5.46 -6.56 10.55
N GLY A 180 -6.15 -7.28 11.43
CA GLY A 180 -6.05 -7.07 12.87
C GLY A 180 -6.92 -5.93 13.42
N SER A 181 -7.56 -5.12 12.57
CA SER A 181 -8.51 -4.07 13.00
C SER A 181 -9.49 -4.62 14.01
N SER A 182 -9.43 -4.12 15.24
CA SER A 182 -10.26 -4.65 16.32
C SER A 182 -10.66 -3.59 17.35
N GLY A 183 -11.89 -3.69 17.84
CA GLY A 183 -12.44 -2.77 18.84
C GLY A 183 -12.81 -1.39 18.30
N VAL A 184 -13.12 -1.32 17.00
CA VAL A 184 -13.52 -0.10 16.28
C VAL A 184 -15.03 -0.05 16.10
N LEU A 185 -15.60 1.12 16.37
CA LEU A 185 -16.96 1.49 15.99
C LEU A 185 -16.92 2.29 14.69
N ALA A 186 -17.61 1.84 13.65
CA ALA A 186 -17.83 2.63 12.44
C ALA A 186 -19.33 2.91 12.29
N GLU A 187 -19.74 4.16 12.50
CA GLU A 187 -21.15 4.52 12.45
C GLU A 187 -21.45 5.85 11.79
N ASP A 188 -22.66 6.00 11.26
CA ASP A 188 -23.14 7.26 10.66
C ASP A 188 -22.23 7.78 9.52
N ASN A 189 -21.50 6.90 8.83
CA ASN A 189 -20.66 7.30 7.71
C ASN A 189 -21.44 7.20 6.39
N LEU A 190 -21.19 8.15 5.50
CA LEU A 190 -21.65 8.13 4.12
C LEU A 190 -20.47 7.77 3.20
N CYS A 191 -20.52 6.59 2.58
CA CYS A 191 -19.54 6.13 1.60
C CYS A 191 -20.20 5.98 0.22
N HIS A 192 -19.78 6.76 -0.78
CA HIS A 192 -20.33 6.61 -2.14
C HIS A 192 -19.31 6.79 -3.27
N ASP A 193 -19.64 6.29 -4.46
CA ASP A 193 -18.77 6.38 -5.65
C ASP A 193 -17.34 5.86 -5.41
N CYS A 194 -17.19 4.81 -4.58
CA CYS A 194 -15.92 4.14 -4.35
C CYS A 194 -15.72 3.02 -5.39
N GLY A 195 -14.52 2.97 -5.98
CA GLY A 195 -14.17 2.06 -7.08
C GLY A 195 -14.36 0.59 -6.70
N ALA A 196 -13.91 0.18 -5.51
CA ALA A 196 -14.17 -1.17 -5.01
C ALA A 196 -15.30 -1.24 -3.99
N GLY A 197 -15.06 -0.94 -2.71
CA GLY A 197 -16.03 -1.24 -1.65
C GLY A 197 -16.51 0.00 -0.90
N GLY A 198 -17.76 0.03 -0.43
CA GLY A 198 -18.19 1.06 0.50
C GLY A 198 -17.51 0.91 1.86
N ILE A 199 -17.78 -0.21 2.55
CA ILE A 199 -17.14 -0.55 3.82
C ILE A 199 -16.58 -1.97 3.73
N ARG A 200 -15.26 -2.12 3.87
CA ARG A 200 -14.56 -3.42 3.80
C ARG A 200 -13.88 -3.71 5.13
N GLN A 201 -13.97 -4.97 5.53
CA GLN A 201 -13.30 -5.59 6.66
C GLN A 201 -12.47 -6.76 6.14
N GLN A 202 -11.16 -6.74 6.39
CA GLN A 202 -10.19 -7.78 6.00
C GLN A 202 -10.10 -8.90 7.05
N HIS A 203 -9.67 -10.10 6.63
CA HIS A 203 -9.35 -11.21 7.52
C HIS A 203 -8.45 -10.78 8.70
N GLY A 204 -8.59 -11.49 9.83
CA GLY A 204 -7.81 -11.21 11.03
C GLY A 204 -8.37 -10.11 11.94
N SER A 205 -9.46 -9.46 11.55
CA SER A 205 -10.19 -8.45 12.35
C SER A 205 -11.25 -9.05 13.28
N SER A 206 -11.57 -8.38 14.39
CA SER A 206 -12.52 -8.88 15.41
C SER A 206 -13.16 -7.76 16.22
N ALA A 207 -14.34 -8.00 16.80
CA ALA A 207 -15.02 -7.03 17.68
C ALA A 207 -15.21 -5.65 17.02
N LEU A 208 -15.50 -5.66 15.72
CA LEU A 208 -15.91 -4.49 14.97
C LEU A 208 -17.42 -4.31 15.11
N THR A 209 -17.84 -3.05 15.21
CA THR A 209 -19.26 -2.67 15.29
C THR A 209 -19.54 -1.66 14.19
N ILE A 210 -20.29 -2.07 13.16
CA ILE A 210 -20.56 -1.31 11.94
C ILE A 210 -22.05 -1.01 11.85
N LEU A 211 -22.42 0.23 12.19
CA LEU A 211 -23.81 0.61 12.43
C LEU A 211 -24.24 1.81 11.60
N ASN A 212 -25.46 1.81 11.10
CA ASN A 212 -26.10 3.05 10.64
C ASN A 212 -25.34 3.81 9.54
N ASN A 213 -24.58 3.10 8.70
CA ASN A 213 -23.83 3.71 7.59
C ASN A 213 -24.64 3.66 6.29
N ILE A 214 -24.39 4.60 5.39
CA ILE A 214 -24.88 4.58 4.02
C ILE A 214 -23.73 4.20 3.08
N SER A 215 -23.89 3.10 2.35
CA SER A 215 -22.99 2.64 1.30
C SER A 215 -23.74 2.69 -0.03
N ALA A 216 -23.43 3.66 -0.89
CA ALA A 216 -24.19 3.90 -2.11
C ALA A 216 -23.29 3.97 -3.35
N PHE A 217 -23.68 3.36 -4.45
CA PHE A 217 -22.95 3.48 -5.73
C PHE A 217 -21.49 3.04 -5.66
N ASN A 218 -21.19 2.04 -4.83
CA ASN A 218 -19.86 1.45 -4.69
C ASN A 218 -19.81 0.13 -5.47
N GLY A 219 -18.62 -0.30 -5.93
CA GLY A 219 -18.46 -1.61 -6.60
C GLY A 219 -19.10 -2.77 -5.82
N PHE A 220 -18.93 -2.77 -4.49
CA PHE A 220 -19.75 -3.55 -3.57
C PHE A 220 -20.11 -2.75 -2.30
N GLY A 221 -21.25 -3.08 -1.70
CA GLY A 221 -21.74 -2.44 -0.48
C GLY A 221 -20.86 -2.71 0.75
N LEU A 222 -20.80 -3.97 1.17
CA LEU A 222 -20.15 -4.44 2.39
C LEU A 222 -19.16 -5.59 2.12
N GLY A 223 -17.92 -5.50 2.60
CA GLY A 223 -16.94 -6.58 2.53
C GLY A 223 -16.67 -7.17 3.91
N VAL A 224 -17.13 -8.39 4.19
CA VAL A 224 -17.04 -9.00 5.53
C VAL A 224 -16.15 -10.25 5.50
N ASP A 225 -14.83 -10.07 5.41
CA ASP A 225 -13.87 -11.14 5.13
C ASP A 225 -13.27 -11.85 6.37
N SER A 226 -13.88 -11.76 7.57
CA SER A 226 -13.39 -12.43 8.81
C SER A 226 -14.29 -13.57 9.29
N GLU A 227 -13.68 -14.65 9.78
CA GLU A 227 -14.34 -15.77 10.48
C GLU A 227 -14.74 -15.42 11.93
N ARG A 228 -14.35 -14.24 12.42
CA ARG A 228 -14.64 -13.80 13.79
C ARG A 228 -15.93 -12.98 13.84
N THR A 229 -16.56 -12.96 15.00
CA THR A 229 -17.80 -12.25 15.23
C THR A 229 -17.59 -10.73 15.17
N ASN A 230 -18.36 -10.10 14.28
CA ASN A 230 -18.45 -8.66 14.08
C ASN A 230 -19.94 -8.30 13.87
N ILE A 231 -20.32 -7.07 14.20
CA ILE A 231 -21.70 -6.60 14.14
C ILE A 231 -21.86 -5.66 12.95
N TRP A 232 -22.85 -5.94 12.10
CA TRP A 232 -23.22 -5.15 10.92
C TRP A 232 -24.73 -4.94 10.91
N GLN A 233 -25.18 -3.78 11.40
CA GLN A 233 -26.61 -3.54 11.55
C GLN A 233 -27.03 -2.14 11.14
N TYR A 234 -28.29 -2.00 10.76
CA TYR A 234 -28.89 -0.71 10.44
C TYR A 234 -28.21 0.01 9.28
N ASN A 235 -27.45 -0.67 8.42
CA ASN A 235 -26.79 -0.02 7.28
C ASN A 235 -27.74 0.05 6.07
N ILE A 236 -27.59 1.07 5.24
CA ILE A 236 -28.24 1.15 3.93
C ILE A 236 -27.20 0.85 2.85
N VAL A 237 -27.54 -0.08 1.95
CA VAL A 237 -26.73 -0.43 0.78
C VAL A 237 -27.54 -0.14 -0.48
N LEU A 238 -27.16 0.92 -1.20
CA LEU A 238 -27.75 1.31 -2.47
C LEU A 238 -26.82 0.94 -3.64
N MET A 239 -27.37 0.23 -4.61
CA MET A 239 -26.62 -0.35 -5.72
C MET A 239 -27.23 0.01 -7.07
N GLU A 240 -26.40 0.04 -8.10
CA GLU A 240 -26.83 0.15 -9.49
C GLU A 240 -25.97 -0.71 -10.43
N GLY A 241 -26.47 -0.93 -11.65
CA GLY A 241 -25.73 -1.65 -12.69
C GLY A 241 -25.31 -3.07 -12.25
N ASN A 242 -24.00 -3.31 -12.13
CA ASN A 242 -23.42 -4.60 -11.75
C ASN A 242 -22.96 -4.64 -10.28
N GLN A 243 -23.29 -3.63 -9.48
CA GLN A 243 -22.85 -3.52 -8.09
C GLN A 243 -23.53 -4.57 -7.22
N THR A 244 -22.83 -5.05 -6.20
CA THR A 244 -23.30 -6.14 -5.34
C THR A 244 -23.42 -5.72 -3.88
N PRO A 245 -24.33 -6.32 -3.09
CA PRO A 245 -24.51 -5.92 -1.70
C PRO A 245 -23.30 -6.29 -0.85
N PHE A 246 -22.65 -7.40 -1.21
CA PHE A 246 -21.45 -7.91 -0.58
C PHE A 246 -20.29 -8.03 -1.56
N ARG A 247 -19.05 -8.03 -1.04
CA ARG A 247 -17.85 -8.31 -1.84
C ARG A 247 -18.02 -9.62 -2.63
N PRO A 248 -17.73 -9.66 -3.95
CA PRO A 248 -17.93 -10.86 -4.76
C PRO A 248 -17.06 -12.05 -4.29
N VAL A 249 -17.73 -13.02 -3.68
CA VAL A 249 -17.24 -14.38 -3.43
C VAL A 249 -18.41 -15.34 -3.65
N ALA A 250 -18.14 -16.59 -4.04
CA ALA A 250 -19.20 -17.56 -4.30
C ALA A 250 -20.03 -17.85 -3.04
N GLU A 251 -19.34 -18.07 -1.92
CA GLU A 251 -19.91 -18.19 -0.59
C GLU A 251 -18.84 -17.92 0.47
N TRP A 252 -19.26 -17.66 1.71
CA TRP A 252 -18.34 -17.59 2.83
C TRP A 252 -18.00 -18.99 3.37
N LYS A 253 -16.80 -19.10 3.94
CA LYS A 253 -16.36 -20.32 4.64
C LYS A 253 -17.21 -20.61 5.88
N SER A 254 -17.63 -19.56 6.59
CA SER A 254 -18.58 -19.61 7.70
C SER A 254 -19.54 -18.41 7.66
N TYR A 255 -20.71 -18.59 8.26
CA TYR A 255 -21.73 -17.54 8.44
C TYR A 255 -21.78 -17.06 9.91
N ASP A 256 -20.65 -17.14 10.64
CA ASP A 256 -20.53 -16.79 12.06
C ASP A 256 -20.42 -15.27 12.27
N LYS A 257 -21.41 -14.54 11.75
CA LYS A 257 -21.43 -13.09 11.66
C LYS A 257 -22.78 -12.57 12.16
N ILE A 258 -22.80 -11.39 12.76
CA ILE A 258 -24.03 -10.74 13.18
C ILE A 258 -24.36 -9.68 12.13
N ILE A 259 -25.16 -10.06 11.14
CA ILE A 259 -25.59 -9.19 10.04
C ILE A 259 -27.11 -9.19 10.02
N ASP A 260 -27.72 -8.07 10.37
CA ASP A 260 -29.18 -7.97 10.50
C ASP A 260 -29.66 -6.51 10.51
N TYR A 261 -30.96 -6.29 10.31
CA TYR A 261 -31.58 -4.96 10.31
C TYR A 261 -30.99 -3.98 9.26
N ASN A 262 -30.38 -4.49 8.20
CA ASN A 262 -29.88 -3.69 7.09
C ASN A 262 -30.97 -3.47 6.02
N LEU A 263 -30.84 -2.40 5.25
CA LEU A 263 -31.68 -2.14 4.08
C LEU A 263 -30.83 -2.24 2.82
N TYR A 264 -31.25 -3.08 1.88
CA TYR A 264 -30.59 -3.24 0.59
C TYR A 264 -31.52 -2.76 -0.52
N TRP A 265 -31.00 -2.04 -1.50
CA TRP A 265 -31.75 -1.64 -2.67
C TRP A 265 -30.88 -1.62 -3.91
N HIS A 266 -31.43 -2.11 -5.02
CA HIS A 266 -30.82 -1.98 -6.33
C HIS A 266 -31.75 -1.13 -7.21
N THR A 267 -31.21 -0.16 -7.94
CA THR A 267 -32.01 0.81 -8.71
C THR A 267 -32.85 0.17 -9.83
N SER A 268 -32.53 -1.05 -10.25
CA SER A 268 -33.38 -1.84 -11.17
C SER A 268 -34.70 -2.32 -10.54
N GLY A 269 -34.83 -2.28 -9.21
CA GLY A 269 -35.93 -2.88 -8.45
C GLY A 269 -35.84 -4.40 -8.29
N GLU A 270 -34.85 -5.05 -8.90
CA GLU A 270 -34.61 -6.49 -8.79
C GLU A 270 -33.53 -6.78 -7.75
N ALA A 271 -33.77 -7.76 -6.89
CA ALA A 271 -32.77 -8.17 -5.89
C ALA A 271 -31.56 -8.81 -6.57
N PRO A 272 -30.34 -8.27 -6.39
CA PRO A 272 -29.13 -8.90 -6.89
C PRO A 272 -28.86 -10.19 -6.10
N LYS A 273 -27.87 -10.95 -6.54
CA LYS A 273 -27.37 -12.08 -5.76
C LYS A 273 -26.64 -11.58 -4.50
N PHE A 274 -26.95 -12.23 -3.38
CA PHE A 274 -26.28 -12.08 -2.11
C PHE A 274 -25.21 -13.17 -2.06
N LEU A 275 -23.97 -12.82 -2.47
CA LEU A 275 -22.94 -13.79 -2.84
C LEU A 275 -23.44 -14.68 -4.00
N GLY A 276 -23.51 -16.00 -3.83
CA GLY A 276 -24.14 -16.93 -4.78
C GLY A 276 -25.66 -17.10 -4.64
N PHE A 277 -26.28 -16.51 -3.61
CA PHE A 277 -27.64 -16.83 -3.18
C PHE A 277 -28.69 -15.81 -3.64
N THR A 278 -29.91 -16.27 -3.88
CA THR A 278 -31.08 -15.36 -3.94
C THR A 278 -31.36 -14.77 -2.56
N TRP A 279 -32.17 -13.71 -2.50
CA TRP A 279 -32.57 -13.09 -1.24
C TRP A 279 -33.23 -14.07 -0.24
N ASP A 280 -34.07 -14.98 -0.72
CA ASP A 280 -34.72 -15.96 0.16
C ASP A 280 -33.74 -17.03 0.65
N GLU A 281 -32.90 -17.58 -0.24
CA GLU A 281 -31.85 -18.53 0.13
C GLU A 281 -30.81 -17.93 1.09
N TRP A 282 -30.54 -16.63 0.95
CA TRP A 282 -29.62 -15.89 1.82
C TRP A 282 -30.12 -15.87 3.26
N ARG A 283 -31.40 -15.58 3.47
CA ARG A 283 -32.02 -15.49 4.81
C ARG A 283 -32.17 -16.84 5.52
N GLU A 284 -31.99 -17.93 4.78
CA GLU A 284 -31.93 -19.27 5.31
C GLU A 284 -30.51 -19.69 5.74
N LYS A 285 -29.48 -18.87 5.44
CA LYS A 285 -28.10 -19.17 5.85
C LYS A 285 -27.92 -19.00 7.34
N GLU A 286 -27.30 -20.02 7.93
CA GLU A 286 -27.03 -20.10 9.35
C GLU A 286 -25.54 -20.29 9.61
N GLY A 287 -25.05 -19.64 10.66
CA GLY A 287 -23.73 -19.93 11.23
C GLY A 287 -23.72 -21.25 11.99
N ILE A 288 -22.61 -21.51 12.67
CA ILE A 288 -22.43 -22.62 13.58
C ILE A 288 -23.38 -22.46 14.77
N GLU A 289 -24.06 -23.55 15.14
CA GLU A 289 -24.82 -23.61 16.38
C GLU A 289 -23.88 -23.59 17.58
N ASP A 290 -23.90 -22.50 18.35
CA ASP A 290 -23.29 -22.41 19.68
C ASP A 290 -24.36 -22.68 20.76
N ILE A 291 -23.94 -22.87 22.01
CA ILE A 291 -24.77 -23.33 23.14
C ILE A 291 -26.06 -22.52 23.30
N TRP A 292 -26.05 -21.22 22.96
CA TRP A 292 -27.17 -20.30 23.18
C TRP A 292 -27.65 -19.55 21.93
N TYR A 293 -26.98 -19.67 20.79
CA TYR A 293 -27.25 -18.83 19.63
C TYR A 293 -26.78 -19.50 18.33
N ARG A 294 -27.58 -19.35 17.28
CA ARG A 294 -27.22 -19.68 15.90
C ARG A 294 -27.43 -18.43 15.07
N ALA A 295 -26.36 -17.85 14.54
CA ALA A 295 -26.45 -16.69 13.68
C ALA A 295 -27.29 -17.02 12.45
N ARG A 296 -28.21 -16.13 12.07
CA ARG A 296 -28.95 -16.17 10.80
C ARG A 296 -28.63 -14.92 10.02
N MET A 297 -28.46 -15.04 8.72
CA MET A 297 -28.16 -13.89 7.88
C MET A 297 -29.42 -13.06 7.63
N ASP A 298 -29.37 -11.77 7.98
CA ASP A 298 -30.37 -10.76 7.60
C ASP A 298 -31.86 -11.12 7.88
N PRO A 299 -32.22 -11.74 9.03
CA PRO A 299 -33.61 -12.16 9.29
C PRO A 299 -34.61 -11.00 9.41
N HIS A 300 -34.18 -9.80 9.81
CA HIS A 300 -35.00 -8.60 9.95
C HIS A 300 -34.64 -7.51 8.93
N SER A 301 -33.58 -7.72 8.15
CA SER A 301 -33.21 -6.87 7.03
C SER A 301 -34.27 -6.88 5.93
N ARG A 302 -34.23 -5.86 5.06
CA ARG A 302 -35.20 -5.69 3.98
C ARG A 302 -34.51 -5.40 2.66
N PHE A 303 -35.13 -5.88 1.58
CA PHE A 303 -34.86 -5.40 0.24
C PHE A 303 -35.99 -4.46 -0.17
N ALA A 304 -35.75 -3.16 -0.13
CA ALA A 304 -36.74 -2.13 -0.45
C ALA A 304 -36.08 -0.78 -0.72
N ASP A 305 -36.72 0.05 -1.54
CA ASP A 305 -36.27 1.40 -1.85
C ASP A 305 -36.11 2.24 -0.57
N PRO A 306 -34.92 2.81 -0.29
CA PRO A 306 -34.71 3.67 0.87
C PRO A 306 -35.53 4.95 0.83
N LEU A 307 -36.13 5.34 -0.29
CA LEU A 307 -36.84 6.60 -0.46
C LEU A 307 -35.93 7.78 -0.09
N PHE A 308 -34.74 7.83 -0.68
CA PHE A 308 -33.89 9.01 -0.61
C PHE A 308 -34.58 10.21 -1.29
N VAL A 309 -34.23 11.44 -0.90
CA VAL A 309 -34.77 12.66 -1.50
C VAL A 309 -34.37 12.75 -2.98
N ASP A 310 -33.09 12.54 -3.29
CA ASP A 310 -32.59 12.47 -4.67
C ASP A 310 -31.23 11.74 -4.73
N ALA A 311 -31.26 10.40 -4.82
CA ALA A 311 -30.04 9.60 -4.85
C ALA A 311 -29.18 9.83 -6.10
N GLU A 312 -29.78 10.20 -7.23
CA GLU A 312 -29.04 10.50 -8.47
C GLU A 312 -28.18 11.76 -8.28
N ALA A 313 -28.73 12.78 -7.61
CA ALA A 313 -27.99 13.97 -7.21
C ALA A 313 -27.14 13.79 -5.94
N ARG A 314 -27.00 12.55 -5.42
CA ARG A 314 -26.29 12.21 -4.17
C ARG A 314 -26.86 12.88 -2.92
N ASP A 315 -28.15 13.22 -2.94
CA ASP A 315 -28.90 13.61 -1.75
C ASP A 315 -29.50 12.38 -1.06
N PHE A 316 -28.74 11.87 -0.08
CA PHE A 316 -29.08 10.67 0.68
C PHE A 316 -29.95 10.95 1.92
N ARG A 317 -30.60 12.12 2.01
CA ARG A 317 -31.60 12.37 3.06
C ARG A 317 -32.81 11.46 2.82
N LEU A 318 -33.40 10.94 3.89
CA LEU A 318 -34.55 10.03 3.79
C LEU A 318 -35.88 10.79 3.78
N GLN A 319 -36.82 10.31 2.97
CA GLN A 319 -38.22 10.71 3.05
C GLN A 319 -38.89 10.15 4.32
N PRO A 320 -39.95 10.81 4.85
CA PRO A 320 -40.54 10.46 6.15
C PRO A 320 -41.09 9.03 6.28
N ASP A 321 -41.46 8.38 5.19
CA ASP A 321 -42.02 7.04 5.12
C ASP A 321 -41.00 5.98 4.67
N SER A 322 -39.71 6.34 4.65
CA SER A 322 -38.62 5.44 4.29
C SER A 322 -38.66 4.12 5.08
N PRO A 323 -38.55 2.95 4.40
CA PRO A 323 -38.44 1.67 5.07
C PRO A 323 -37.15 1.52 5.89
N ALA A 324 -36.14 2.38 5.66
CA ALA A 324 -34.92 2.42 6.47
C ALA A 324 -35.25 2.71 7.94
N LEU A 325 -36.18 3.64 8.19
CA LEU A 325 -36.63 3.99 9.54
C LEU A 325 -37.25 2.79 10.26
N ALA A 326 -37.95 1.93 9.54
CA ALA A 326 -38.61 0.75 10.08
C ALA A 326 -37.65 -0.41 10.39
N VAL A 327 -36.47 -0.46 9.74
CA VAL A 327 -35.40 -1.40 10.12
C VAL A 327 -34.51 -0.84 11.23
N GLY A 328 -34.70 0.42 11.64
CA GLY A 328 -34.00 1.04 12.77
C GLY A 328 -32.88 2.01 12.37
N PHE A 329 -32.70 2.29 11.07
CA PHE A 329 -31.79 3.34 10.61
C PHE A 329 -32.22 4.70 11.19
N ARG A 330 -31.25 5.47 11.66
CA ARG A 330 -31.43 6.81 12.19
C ARG A 330 -30.79 7.82 11.25
N PRO A 331 -31.55 8.74 10.63
CA PRO A 331 -30.97 9.82 9.85
C PRO A 331 -29.91 10.57 10.65
N PHE A 332 -28.77 10.85 10.02
CA PHE A 332 -27.68 11.67 10.55
C PHE A 332 -27.45 12.87 9.62
N ASP A 333 -26.74 13.87 10.14
CA ASP A 333 -26.47 15.11 9.42
C ASP A 333 -25.45 14.89 8.31
N LEU A 334 -25.89 15.00 7.06
CA LEU A 334 -25.03 14.82 5.88
C LEU A 334 -24.24 16.08 5.52
N ASP A 335 -24.62 17.24 6.08
CA ASP A 335 -23.97 18.53 5.82
C ASP A 335 -22.90 18.87 6.89
N ALA A 336 -22.83 18.07 7.97
CA ALA A 336 -21.84 18.23 9.05
C ALA A 336 -20.37 17.94 8.68
N PRO A 337 -20.05 16.97 7.79
CA PRO A 337 -18.65 16.63 7.49
C PRO A 337 -17.92 17.72 6.72
N GLY A 338 -16.60 17.80 6.91
CA GLY A 338 -15.72 18.75 6.22
C GLY A 338 -15.50 20.04 7.01
N LEU A 339 -15.02 21.06 6.29
CA LEU A 339 -14.58 22.33 6.87
C LEU A 339 -15.75 23.12 7.45
N TYR A 340 -15.50 23.83 8.56
CA TYR A 340 -16.47 24.75 9.16
C TYR A 340 -15.89 26.16 9.37
N GLY A 341 -16.78 27.14 9.54
CA GLY A 341 -16.41 28.53 9.82
C GLY A 341 -16.81 29.48 8.70
N ASP A 342 -15.95 30.44 8.38
CA ASP A 342 -16.25 31.48 7.41
C ASP A 342 -16.30 30.91 5.97
N ALA A 343 -17.20 31.46 5.15
CA ALA A 343 -17.43 30.97 3.79
C ALA A 343 -16.19 31.02 2.88
N GLU A 344 -15.23 31.91 3.17
CA GLU A 344 -13.95 31.94 2.45
C GLU A 344 -13.14 30.66 2.68
N TRP A 345 -13.12 30.15 3.91
CA TRP A 345 -12.44 28.92 4.29
C TRP A 345 -13.15 27.69 3.73
N THR A 346 -14.47 27.59 3.95
CA THR A 346 -15.24 26.41 3.54
C THR A 346 -15.42 26.30 2.02
N SER A 347 -15.26 27.41 1.26
CA SER A 347 -15.27 27.38 -0.22
C SER A 347 -13.88 27.24 -0.85
N LEU A 348 -12.82 27.15 -0.04
CA LEU A 348 -11.46 26.98 -0.55
C LEU A 348 -11.30 25.72 -1.43
N PRO A 349 -11.85 24.55 -1.07
CA PRO A 349 -11.68 23.34 -1.86
C PRO A 349 -12.27 23.41 -3.28
N GLU A 350 -13.38 24.14 -3.48
CA GLU A 350 -13.95 24.38 -4.81
C GLU A 350 -12.98 25.07 -5.78
N ARG A 351 -11.99 25.80 -5.23
CA ARG A 351 -10.94 26.50 -6.01
C ARG A 351 -9.71 25.62 -6.26
N HIS A 352 -9.63 24.46 -5.61
CA HIS A 352 -8.53 23.51 -5.69
C HIS A 352 -9.03 22.11 -6.05
N PRO A 353 -9.65 21.93 -7.24
CA PRO A 353 -10.06 20.61 -7.68
C PRO A 353 -8.83 19.70 -7.88
N PRO A 354 -8.98 18.37 -7.78
CA PRO A 354 -7.89 17.42 -7.98
C PRO A 354 -7.14 17.66 -9.28
N LEU A 355 -5.81 17.76 -9.21
CA LEU A 355 -4.98 17.99 -10.38
C LEU A 355 -4.91 16.73 -11.26
N PRO A 356 -4.79 16.84 -12.59
CA PRO A 356 -4.54 15.67 -13.43
C PRO A 356 -3.26 14.95 -12.98
N LEU A 357 -3.33 13.62 -12.82
CA LEU A 357 -2.12 12.81 -12.58
C LEU A 357 -1.13 12.97 -13.74
N LEU A 358 0.16 13.05 -13.43
CA LEU A 358 1.24 13.06 -14.41
C LEU A 358 1.30 11.73 -15.15
N ALA A 359 1.89 11.72 -16.34
CA ALA A 359 2.06 10.48 -17.12
C ALA A 359 2.83 9.40 -16.35
N THR A 360 3.85 9.82 -15.58
CA THR A 360 4.66 8.97 -14.70
C THR A 360 3.86 8.38 -13.53
N GLU A 361 2.74 8.98 -13.16
CA GLU A 361 1.86 8.51 -12.07
C GLU A 361 0.72 7.61 -12.57
N ARG A 362 0.42 7.62 -13.87
CA ARG A 362 -0.65 6.82 -14.48
C ARG A 362 -0.20 5.40 -14.84
N GLY A 363 1.11 5.14 -14.83
CA GLY A 363 1.71 3.82 -15.10
C GLY A 363 1.68 2.93 -13.87
N LYS A 364 0.86 1.88 -13.92
CA LYS A 364 0.75 0.87 -12.85
C LYS A 364 2.11 0.21 -12.58
N GLY A 365 2.61 0.37 -11.36
CA GLY A 365 3.32 -0.72 -10.66
C GLY A 365 4.71 -1.10 -11.17
N MET A 366 5.44 -0.18 -11.77
CA MET A 366 6.74 -0.49 -12.33
C MET A 366 7.79 0.54 -11.91
N LEU A 367 8.43 0.29 -10.76
CA LEU A 367 9.78 0.84 -10.58
C LEU A 367 10.71 -0.04 -11.40
N LEU A 368 11.13 0.48 -12.55
CA LEU A 368 12.34 -0.03 -13.16
C LEU A 368 13.49 0.19 -12.18
N VAL A 369 14.38 -0.79 -12.06
CA VAL A 369 15.48 -0.75 -11.10
C VAL A 369 16.45 0.35 -11.52
N VAL A 370 16.61 1.38 -10.69
CA VAL A 370 17.62 2.42 -10.87
C VAL A 370 18.24 2.64 -9.49
N ASP A 371 19.46 2.16 -9.29
CA ASP A 371 20.19 2.26 -8.03
C ASP A 371 21.67 2.54 -8.32
N ASP A 372 22.11 3.76 -7.99
CA ASP A 372 23.50 4.20 -7.99
C ASP A 372 24.09 4.20 -6.57
N PHE A 373 23.34 3.76 -5.56
CA PHE A 373 23.75 3.63 -4.16
C PHE A 373 24.15 4.92 -3.42
N GLU A 374 24.25 6.06 -4.11
CA GLU A 374 24.70 7.35 -3.58
C GLU A 374 23.83 7.89 -2.43
N THR A 375 22.54 7.55 -2.44
CA THR A 375 21.59 7.99 -1.40
C THR A 375 21.62 7.14 -0.13
N THR A 376 22.28 5.98 -0.18
CA THR A 376 22.42 5.08 0.96
C THR A 376 23.70 5.43 1.73
N PRO A 377 23.64 5.65 3.06
CA PRO A 377 24.84 5.92 3.85
C PRO A 377 25.83 4.75 3.85
N VAL A 378 27.14 5.05 3.90
CA VAL A 378 28.20 4.05 4.07
C VAL A 378 27.96 3.17 5.29
N GLY A 379 28.16 1.85 5.14
CA GLY A 379 27.93 0.82 6.15
C GLY A 379 26.46 0.39 6.29
N HIS A 380 25.53 0.97 5.52
CA HIS A 380 24.13 0.53 5.49
C HIS A 380 23.87 -0.47 4.35
N LYS A 381 22.75 -1.19 4.44
CA LYS A 381 22.27 -2.06 3.36
C LYS A 381 21.65 -1.24 2.23
N PRO A 382 21.79 -1.65 0.95
CA PRO A 382 21.15 -0.98 -0.18
C PRO A 382 19.65 -0.78 0.05
N ALA A 383 19.15 0.45 -0.16
CA ALA A 383 17.80 0.83 0.24
C ALA A 383 16.67 0.14 -0.56
N TYR A 384 16.94 -0.25 -1.81
CA TYR A 384 15.93 -0.75 -2.75
C TYR A 384 16.01 -2.26 -3.03
N ALA A 385 17.04 -2.94 -2.50
CA ALA A 385 17.24 -4.37 -2.68
C ALA A 385 16.95 -5.15 -1.38
N ALA A 386 16.38 -6.34 -1.53
CA ALA A 386 16.32 -7.31 -0.44
C ALA A 386 17.69 -8.00 -0.30
N ILE A 387 18.12 -8.23 0.94
CA ILE A 387 19.42 -8.83 1.28
C ILE A 387 19.21 -10.16 1.98
N VAL A 388 20.01 -11.16 1.61
CA VAL A 388 20.12 -12.43 2.30
C VAL A 388 21.61 -12.73 2.51
N GLU A 389 22.02 -12.86 3.76
CA GLU A 389 23.43 -12.91 4.13
C GLU A 389 23.67 -13.78 5.37
N ALA A 390 24.94 -14.02 5.69
CA ALA A 390 25.41 -14.76 6.85
C ALA A 390 26.45 -13.91 7.59
N GLU A 391 25.99 -12.75 8.08
CA GLU A 391 26.84 -11.71 8.67
C GLU A 391 27.65 -12.23 9.87
N ALA A 392 27.05 -13.11 10.68
CA ALA A 392 27.72 -13.73 11.82
C ALA A 392 28.91 -14.63 11.42
N GLU A 393 28.84 -15.20 10.22
CA GLU A 393 29.86 -16.04 9.60
C GLU A 393 30.85 -15.22 8.73
N GLY A 394 30.61 -13.92 8.55
CA GLY A 394 31.48 -13.01 7.80
C GLY A 394 31.10 -12.80 6.33
N ALA A 395 29.97 -13.34 5.86
CA ALA A 395 29.44 -13.12 4.52
C ALA A 395 28.34 -12.04 4.56
N TYR A 396 28.59 -10.86 3.97
CA TYR A 396 27.69 -9.71 4.10
C TYR A 396 27.69 -8.79 2.87
N ILE A 397 26.66 -7.95 2.80
CA ILE A 397 26.50 -6.88 1.81
C ILE A 397 26.38 -5.53 2.51
N GLU A 398 27.05 -4.50 2.02
CA GLU A 398 26.87 -3.12 2.49
C GLU A 398 27.18 -2.11 1.39
N VAL A 399 26.67 -0.90 1.50
CA VAL A 399 27.12 0.24 0.71
C VAL A 399 28.43 0.76 1.30
N SER A 400 29.44 0.94 0.46
CA SER A 400 30.81 1.29 0.85
C SER A 400 31.34 2.45 0.00
N ASP A 401 32.25 3.24 0.58
CA ASP A 401 33.07 4.25 -0.08
C ASP A 401 34.50 3.75 -0.41
N ASP A 402 34.76 2.44 -0.21
CA ASP A 402 36.06 1.82 -0.54
C ASP A 402 36.37 1.91 -2.04
N ARG A 403 35.33 1.80 -2.87
CA ARG A 403 35.42 1.82 -4.33
C ARG A 403 34.06 2.21 -4.92
N ALA A 404 34.07 3.01 -5.98
CA ALA A 404 32.88 3.35 -6.76
C ALA A 404 33.26 3.50 -8.24
N ARG A 405 32.31 3.24 -9.15
CA ARG A 405 32.47 3.44 -10.60
C ARG A 405 32.09 4.86 -10.97
N SER A 406 30.97 5.32 -10.43
CA SER A 406 30.52 6.71 -10.49
C SER A 406 30.20 7.19 -9.07
N GLY A 407 30.14 8.50 -8.85
CA GLY A 407 29.90 9.04 -7.51
C GLY A 407 30.99 8.68 -6.48
N GLU A 408 30.56 8.42 -5.26
CA GLU A 408 31.41 8.09 -4.11
C GLU A 408 31.11 6.71 -3.49
N HIS A 409 29.96 6.10 -3.79
CA HIS A 409 29.49 4.88 -3.16
C HIS A 409 29.27 3.75 -4.18
N SER A 410 29.46 2.50 -3.74
CA SER A 410 28.93 1.33 -4.44
C SER A 410 28.53 0.24 -3.46
N VAL A 411 27.84 -0.81 -3.92
CA VAL A 411 27.53 -1.94 -3.04
C VAL A 411 28.68 -2.96 -3.05
N LYS A 412 29.17 -3.26 -1.86
CA LYS A 412 30.22 -4.23 -1.57
C LYS A 412 29.63 -5.56 -1.13
N PHE A 413 30.09 -6.64 -1.74
CA PHE A 413 29.84 -8.02 -1.33
C PHE A 413 31.11 -8.59 -0.73
N VAL A 414 31.01 -9.17 0.47
CA VAL A 414 32.11 -9.88 1.11
C VAL A 414 31.71 -11.34 1.28
N ASP A 415 32.51 -12.22 0.68
CA ASP A 415 32.34 -13.66 0.73
C ASP A 415 33.32 -14.29 1.72
N THR A 416 33.02 -15.51 2.18
CA THR A 416 33.78 -16.19 3.22
C THR A 416 33.69 -17.72 3.08
N ALA A 417 34.71 -18.43 3.59
CA ALA A 417 34.71 -19.90 3.55
C ALA A 417 33.72 -20.53 4.55
N GLU A 418 33.29 -19.75 5.53
CA GLU A 418 32.38 -20.13 6.61
C GLU A 418 30.89 -19.92 6.24
N ALA A 419 30.58 -19.41 5.04
CA ALA A 419 29.21 -19.21 4.60
C ALA A 419 28.43 -20.53 4.65
N PRO A 420 27.22 -20.57 5.24
CA PRO A 420 26.48 -21.81 5.45
C PRO A 420 25.97 -22.42 4.15
N VAL A 421 25.80 -21.60 3.10
CA VAL A 421 25.30 -21.99 1.78
C VAL A 421 25.97 -21.11 0.71
N TYR A 422 26.20 -21.68 -0.47
CA TYR A 422 26.92 -21.05 -1.57
C TYR A 422 26.25 -19.81 -2.17
N TYR A 423 25.00 -19.50 -1.80
CA TYR A 423 24.30 -18.31 -2.29
C TYR A 423 24.27 -17.19 -1.24
N HIS A 424 25.08 -17.28 -0.18
CA HIS A 424 25.28 -16.20 0.77
C HIS A 424 26.67 -15.57 0.55
N PRO A 425 26.76 -14.25 0.38
CA PRO A 425 25.66 -13.28 0.39
C PRO A 425 25.03 -13.04 -0.99
N HIS A 426 23.75 -12.63 -1.01
CA HIS A 426 23.12 -12.09 -2.22
C HIS A 426 22.16 -10.95 -1.95
N MET A 427 21.97 -10.12 -2.98
CA MET A 427 20.91 -9.12 -3.03
C MET A 427 19.99 -9.37 -4.23
N TYR A 428 18.75 -8.91 -4.12
CA TYR A 428 17.84 -8.93 -5.25
C TYR A 428 16.80 -7.80 -5.21
N TYR A 429 16.45 -7.34 -6.40
CA TYR A 429 15.28 -6.51 -6.63
C TYR A 429 14.09 -7.39 -6.97
N ALA A 430 12.89 -6.96 -6.55
CA ALA A 430 11.63 -7.62 -6.88
C ALA A 430 10.73 -6.70 -7.71
N PRO A 431 11.12 -6.37 -8.96
CA PRO A 431 10.47 -5.31 -9.73
C PRO A 431 9.06 -5.69 -10.20
N ARG A 432 8.70 -6.99 -10.18
CA ARG A 432 7.39 -7.53 -10.58
C ARG A 432 6.96 -7.09 -11.99
N LEU A 433 7.91 -6.96 -12.90
CA LEU A 433 7.68 -6.57 -14.29
C LEU A 433 6.87 -7.66 -15.00
N SER A 434 5.74 -7.26 -15.58
CA SER A 434 4.88 -8.13 -16.38
C SER A 434 4.13 -7.30 -17.41
N GLY A 435 3.87 -7.87 -18.58
CA GLY A 435 3.31 -7.15 -19.72
C GLY A 435 4.26 -7.18 -20.90
N ASP A 436 3.92 -6.43 -21.94
CA ASP A 436 4.65 -6.41 -23.21
C ASP A 436 5.74 -5.32 -23.16
N MET A 437 7.00 -5.71 -22.95
CA MET A 437 8.11 -4.76 -22.82
C MET A 437 9.39 -5.23 -23.52
N ARG A 438 10.19 -4.28 -23.99
CA ARG A 438 11.61 -4.48 -24.33
C ARG A 438 12.44 -3.78 -23.25
N LEU A 439 13.32 -4.54 -22.62
CA LEU A 439 14.07 -4.08 -21.47
C LEU A 439 15.55 -4.09 -21.77
N THR A 440 16.23 -3.02 -21.37
CA THR A 440 17.68 -2.98 -21.26
C THR A 440 18.05 -2.89 -19.78
N MET A 441 19.09 -3.58 -19.37
CA MET A 441 19.70 -3.46 -18.05
C MET A 441 21.17 -3.21 -18.21
N SER A 442 21.72 -2.42 -17.30
CA SER A 442 23.14 -2.22 -17.20
C SER A 442 23.58 -2.16 -15.75
N PHE A 443 24.81 -2.55 -15.49
CA PHE A 443 25.48 -2.41 -14.20
C PHE A 443 26.99 -2.46 -14.42
N ASP A 444 27.73 -1.95 -13.44
CA ASP A 444 29.18 -2.02 -13.39
C ASP A 444 29.61 -3.01 -12.30
N LEU A 445 30.63 -3.80 -12.58
CA LEU A 445 31.13 -4.85 -11.69
C LEU A 445 32.65 -4.73 -11.54
N TYR A 446 33.12 -4.67 -10.31
CA TYR A 446 34.53 -4.82 -9.98
C TYR A 446 34.71 -6.08 -9.14
N ARG A 447 35.66 -6.94 -9.54
CA ARG A 447 35.98 -8.17 -8.79
C ARG A 447 37.43 -8.15 -8.32
N GLU A 448 37.65 -8.49 -7.06
CA GLU A 448 38.97 -8.91 -6.62
C GLU A 448 39.25 -10.36 -7.11
N PRO A 449 40.52 -10.77 -7.26
CA PRO A 449 40.85 -12.13 -7.68
C PRO A 449 40.17 -13.19 -6.82
N GLY A 450 39.49 -14.14 -7.47
CA GLY A 450 38.73 -15.20 -6.81
C GLY A 450 37.28 -14.85 -6.47
N ALA A 451 36.85 -13.59 -6.62
CA ALA A 451 35.46 -13.22 -6.44
C ALA A 451 34.60 -13.73 -7.59
N MET A 452 33.51 -14.42 -7.25
CA MET A 452 32.57 -15.03 -8.17
C MET A 452 31.27 -14.22 -8.22
N LEU A 453 30.59 -14.23 -9.37
CA LEU A 453 29.28 -13.61 -9.54
C LEU A 453 28.31 -14.63 -10.12
N TRP A 454 27.09 -14.65 -9.59
CA TRP A 454 25.91 -15.17 -10.27
C TRP A 454 24.83 -14.08 -10.36
N HIS A 455 24.50 -13.68 -11.58
CA HIS A 455 23.43 -12.72 -11.89
C HIS A 455 22.32 -13.41 -12.69
N GLU A 456 21.05 -13.18 -12.32
CA GLU A 456 19.94 -13.85 -12.97
C GLU A 456 18.60 -13.10 -12.88
N TRP A 457 17.79 -13.22 -13.94
CA TRP A 457 16.41 -12.76 -14.01
C TRP A 457 15.47 -13.97 -13.89
N ARG A 458 14.42 -13.88 -13.05
CA ARG A 458 13.50 -15.02 -12.84
C ARG A 458 12.03 -14.61 -12.89
N THR A 459 11.19 -15.53 -13.38
CA THR A 459 9.72 -15.38 -13.34
C THR A 459 9.11 -15.67 -11.96
N THR A 460 9.85 -16.38 -11.10
CA THR A 460 9.48 -16.69 -9.72
C THR A 460 10.71 -16.55 -8.80
N ALA A 461 10.54 -16.71 -7.49
CA ALA A 461 11.70 -16.77 -6.58
C ALA A 461 12.53 -18.07 -6.74
N ALA A 462 11.96 -19.11 -7.37
CA ALA A 462 12.63 -20.38 -7.63
C ALA A 462 13.40 -20.36 -8.96
N THR A 463 14.40 -21.24 -9.09
CA THR A 463 15.34 -21.34 -10.23
C THR A 463 14.78 -22.12 -11.43
N GLU A 464 13.48 -22.39 -11.49
CA GLU A 464 12.90 -23.30 -12.50
C GLU A 464 12.60 -22.63 -13.85
N GLU A 465 12.46 -21.30 -13.89
CA GLU A 465 12.03 -20.56 -15.09
C GLU A 465 12.82 -19.23 -15.17
N VAL A 466 14.03 -19.32 -15.77
CA VAL A 466 15.09 -18.29 -15.73
C VAL A 466 15.25 -17.57 -17.08
N GLY A 467 15.48 -16.26 -17.02
CA GLY A 467 15.76 -15.37 -18.16
C GLY A 467 17.27 -15.25 -18.42
N PRO A 468 17.77 -14.03 -18.67
CA PRO A 468 19.20 -13.73 -18.69
C PRO A 468 19.89 -14.24 -17.42
N CYS A 469 20.98 -14.96 -17.61
CA CYS A 469 21.72 -15.62 -16.54
C CYS A 469 23.21 -15.63 -16.87
N ILE A 470 24.02 -15.10 -15.94
CA ILE A 470 25.45 -14.93 -16.06
C ILE A 470 26.11 -15.52 -14.82
N TYR A 471 27.14 -16.34 -15.03
CA TYR A 471 28.08 -16.77 -13.99
C TYR A 471 29.48 -16.28 -14.35
N ILE A 472 30.25 -15.89 -13.33
CA ILE A 472 31.68 -15.64 -13.45
C ILE A 472 32.38 -16.50 -12.40
N THR A 473 33.26 -17.38 -12.86
CA THR A 473 34.01 -18.30 -11.99
C THR A 473 35.13 -17.58 -11.22
N ALA A 474 35.77 -18.26 -10.28
CA ALA A 474 36.88 -17.71 -9.49
C ALA A 474 38.08 -17.34 -10.38
N GLU A 475 38.25 -18.05 -11.51
CA GLU A 475 39.25 -17.79 -12.54
C GLU A 475 38.83 -16.72 -13.56
N GLY A 476 37.64 -16.14 -13.41
CA GLY A 476 37.10 -15.10 -14.30
C GLY A 476 36.43 -15.66 -15.55
N GLU A 477 36.18 -16.96 -15.67
CA GLU A 477 35.51 -17.54 -16.84
C GLU A 477 34.03 -17.12 -16.85
N LEU A 478 33.60 -16.52 -17.96
CA LEU A 478 32.21 -16.12 -18.16
C LEU A 478 31.40 -17.32 -18.66
N GLU A 479 30.34 -17.67 -17.94
CA GLU A 479 29.41 -18.75 -18.28
C GLU A 479 27.96 -18.27 -18.28
N PHE A 480 27.08 -19.05 -18.89
CA PHE A 480 25.64 -18.80 -18.96
C PHE A 480 24.86 -19.91 -18.25
N ASN A 481 23.53 -19.83 -18.32
CA ASN A 481 22.64 -20.85 -17.75
C ASN A 481 23.11 -22.29 -18.05
N GLU A 482 22.97 -23.19 -17.07
CA GLU A 482 23.51 -24.55 -17.07
C GLU A 482 25.06 -24.64 -17.15
N HIS A 483 25.77 -23.57 -16.72
CA HIS A 483 27.23 -23.47 -16.76
C HIS A 483 27.82 -23.67 -18.18
N ARG A 484 27.13 -23.14 -19.19
CA ARG A 484 27.64 -23.17 -20.57
C ARG A 484 28.75 -22.12 -20.73
N PRO A 485 29.96 -22.49 -21.15
CA PRO A 485 31.07 -21.55 -21.24
C PRO A 485 30.90 -20.58 -22.41
N SER A 486 31.22 -19.31 -22.19
CA SER A 486 31.31 -18.30 -23.26
C SER A 486 32.60 -18.40 -24.08
N GLY A 487 33.64 -19.03 -23.51
CA GLY A 487 35.00 -19.06 -24.06
C GLY A 487 35.82 -17.79 -23.78
N VAL A 488 35.30 -16.87 -22.96
CA VAL A 488 35.99 -15.63 -22.55
C VAL A 488 36.32 -15.67 -21.07
N THR A 489 37.51 -15.20 -20.73
CA THR A 489 37.95 -14.92 -19.36
C THR A 489 37.96 -13.42 -19.15
N LEU A 490 37.20 -12.94 -18.17
CA LEU A 490 37.11 -11.54 -17.81
C LEU A 490 38.23 -11.18 -16.81
N PRO A 491 38.84 -9.99 -16.93
CA PRO A 491 39.88 -9.56 -16.00
C PRO A 491 39.33 -9.30 -14.59
N ASP A 492 40.21 -9.45 -13.61
CA ASP A 492 39.99 -8.99 -12.23
C ASP A 492 40.69 -7.63 -12.04
N GLY A 493 40.28 -6.86 -11.04
CA GLY A 493 41.00 -5.65 -10.64
C GLY A 493 40.68 -4.40 -11.46
N GLU A 494 39.65 -4.42 -12.31
CA GLU A 494 39.12 -3.28 -13.05
C GLU A 494 37.59 -3.31 -13.10
N TRP A 495 36.96 -2.17 -13.38
CA TRP A 495 35.51 -2.10 -13.59
C TRP A 495 35.11 -2.62 -14.97
N LEU A 496 34.11 -3.49 -15.00
CA LEU A 496 33.51 -4.01 -16.21
C LEU A 496 32.05 -3.56 -16.30
N ARG A 497 31.68 -3.01 -17.45
CA ARG A 497 30.30 -2.61 -17.75
C ARG A 497 29.58 -3.77 -18.41
N PHE A 498 28.43 -4.16 -17.86
CA PHE A 498 27.52 -5.14 -18.42
C PHE A 498 26.30 -4.44 -18.98
N GLU A 499 25.92 -4.80 -20.20
CA GLU A 499 24.70 -4.34 -20.86
C GLU A 499 23.92 -5.58 -21.34
N ILE A 500 22.70 -5.74 -20.82
CA ILE A 500 21.81 -6.88 -21.08
C ILE A 500 20.55 -6.35 -21.74
N ALA A 501 20.03 -7.01 -22.76
CA ALA A 501 18.70 -6.72 -23.29
C ALA A 501 17.88 -7.98 -23.55
N ASP A 502 16.60 -7.95 -23.18
CA ASP A 502 15.63 -9.04 -23.39
C ASP A 502 14.19 -8.47 -23.50
N GLY A 503 13.30 -9.21 -24.13
CA GLY A 503 11.87 -8.93 -24.20
C GLY A 503 11.07 -9.76 -23.20
N ILE A 504 10.01 -9.17 -22.63
CA ILE A 504 9.03 -9.90 -21.81
C ILE A 504 7.61 -9.79 -22.41
N GLY A 505 6.69 -10.62 -21.94
CA GLY A 505 5.33 -10.73 -22.51
C GLY A 505 5.38 -11.19 -23.97
N ARG A 506 4.71 -10.47 -24.86
CA ARG A 506 4.71 -10.79 -26.31
C ARG A 506 6.09 -10.69 -26.98
N TYR A 507 7.04 -10.01 -26.35
CA TYR A 507 8.39 -9.85 -26.87
C TYR A 507 9.35 -10.92 -26.36
N ALA A 508 8.92 -11.79 -25.45
CA ALA A 508 9.72 -12.94 -25.04
C ALA A 508 9.81 -13.95 -26.19
N ASP A 509 10.99 -14.06 -26.78
CA ASP A 509 11.31 -14.99 -27.87
C ASP A 509 12.32 -16.07 -27.45
N GLY A 510 12.69 -16.09 -26.16
CA GLY A 510 13.67 -17.03 -25.59
C GLY A 510 15.11 -16.66 -25.93
N ARG A 511 15.34 -15.44 -26.44
CA ARG A 511 16.66 -14.90 -26.78
C ARG A 511 16.93 -13.61 -26.04
N TRP A 512 18.19 -13.42 -25.66
CA TRP A 512 18.65 -12.21 -25.01
C TRP A 512 20.05 -11.83 -25.50
N SER A 513 20.45 -10.60 -25.24
CA SER A 513 21.75 -10.07 -25.62
C SER A 513 22.58 -9.67 -24.41
N LEU A 514 23.90 -9.82 -24.53
CA LEU A 514 24.88 -9.38 -23.56
C LEU A 514 26.03 -8.66 -24.28
N ARG A 515 26.44 -7.53 -23.73
CA ARG A 515 27.69 -6.87 -24.05
C ARG A 515 28.45 -6.57 -22.77
N VAL A 516 29.76 -6.87 -22.78
CA VAL A 516 30.68 -6.59 -21.68
C VAL A 516 31.83 -5.75 -22.21
N THR A 517 32.09 -4.62 -21.56
CA THR A 517 33.23 -3.73 -21.90
C THR A 517 34.09 -3.43 -20.70
N ASP A 518 35.39 -3.24 -20.93
CA ASP A 518 36.33 -2.76 -19.91
C ASP A 518 36.28 -1.24 -19.72
N GLU A 519 37.11 -0.70 -18.83
CA GLU A 519 37.19 0.74 -18.56
C GLU A 519 37.65 1.58 -19.75
N ALA A 520 38.43 0.98 -20.66
CA ALA A 520 38.88 1.63 -21.90
C ALA A 520 37.78 1.64 -22.98
N GLY A 521 36.69 0.90 -22.76
CA GLY A 521 35.59 0.73 -23.69
C GLY A 521 35.82 -0.37 -24.73
N GLU A 522 36.85 -1.20 -24.56
CA GLU A 522 37.07 -2.37 -25.41
C GLU A 522 36.02 -3.43 -25.09
N VAL A 523 35.52 -4.08 -26.14
CA VAL A 523 34.48 -5.11 -26.02
C VAL A 523 35.14 -6.45 -25.70
N LEU A 524 34.94 -6.93 -24.48
CA LEU A 524 35.45 -8.23 -24.02
C LEU A 524 34.54 -9.38 -24.47
N PHE A 525 33.23 -9.14 -24.48
CA PHE A 525 32.24 -10.09 -24.95
C PHE A 525 31.04 -9.35 -25.56
N ALA A 526 30.48 -9.90 -26.65
CA ALA A 526 29.23 -9.43 -27.21
C ALA A 526 28.49 -10.58 -27.92
N SER A 527 27.20 -10.73 -27.62
CA SER A 527 26.30 -11.64 -28.31
C SER A 527 24.88 -11.08 -28.27
N ASP A 528 24.14 -11.23 -29.37
CA ASP A 528 22.72 -10.89 -29.51
C ASP A 528 21.81 -12.13 -29.57
N ASP A 529 22.38 -13.33 -29.43
CA ASP A 529 21.67 -14.61 -29.58
C ASP A 529 22.02 -15.58 -28.45
N LEU A 530 21.82 -15.16 -27.19
CA LEU A 530 21.94 -16.03 -26.03
C LEU A 530 20.58 -16.64 -25.68
N GLU A 531 20.57 -17.93 -25.32
CA GLU A 531 19.31 -18.64 -24.99
C GLU A 531 18.92 -18.42 -23.52
N CYS A 532 17.63 -18.21 -23.27
CA CYS A 532 17.03 -18.25 -21.93
C CYS A 532 15.87 -19.26 -21.86
N GLY A 533 15.25 -19.42 -20.68
CA GLY A 533 14.18 -20.38 -20.46
C GLY A 533 12.96 -20.10 -21.37
N PRO A 534 12.37 -21.12 -22.02
CA PRO A 534 11.33 -20.92 -23.04
C PRO A 534 10.00 -20.39 -22.50
N LYS A 535 9.83 -20.29 -21.18
CA LYS A 535 8.64 -19.71 -20.54
C LYS A 535 8.98 -18.45 -19.72
N PHE A 536 10.19 -17.91 -19.87
CA PHE A 536 10.54 -16.63 -19.29
C PHE A 536 9.73 -15.53 -19.98
N ASP A 537 8.81 -14.89 -19.26
CA ASP A 537 7.88 -13.90 -19.83
C ASP A 537 7.66 -12.67 -18.92
N ARG A 538 8.36 -12.62 -17.78
CA ARG A 538 8.17 -11.62 -16.71
C ARG A 538 9.35 -11.64 -15.75
N ILE A 539 9.59 -10.53 -15.04
CA ILE A 539 10.68 -10.41 -14.06
C ILE A 539 10.10 -10.19 -12.67
N LYS A 540 10.12 -11.23 -11.83
CA LYS A 540 9.74 -11.13 -10.41
C LYS A 540 10.94 -11.04 -9.47
N TRP A 541 12.10 -11.51 -9.91
CA TRP A 541 13.33 -11.52 -9.14
C TRP A 541 14.50 -11.20 -10.06
N LEU A 542 15.34 -10.26 -9.64
CA LEU A 542 16.52 -9.78 -10.34
C LEU A 542 17.65 -9.70 -9.32
N GLY A 543 18.64 -10.58 -9.38
CA GLY A 543 19.60 -10.71 -8.28
C GLY A 543 21.05 -10.74 -8.68
N PHE A 544 21.88 -10.49 -7.68
CA PHE A 544 23.34 -10.54 -7.70
C PHE A 544 23.77 -11.37 -6.49
N VAL A 545 24.49 -12.46 -6.76
CA VAL A 545 24.92 -13.43 -5.75
C VAL A 545 26.44 -13.48 -5.79
N ALA A 546 27.09 -13.20 -4.65
CA ALA A 546 28.47 -13.65 -4.45
C ALA A 546 28.37 -15.14 -4.13
N ASN A 547 28.69 -15.97 -5.13
CA ASN A 547 28.50 -17.42 -5.07
C ASN A 547 29.80 -18.19 -4.83
N GLY A 548 30.81 -17.54 -4.29
CA GLY A 548 32.02 -18.19 -3.82
C GLY A 548 31.77 -18.86 -2.47
N MET A 549 32.74 -19.67 -2.06
CA MET A 549 32.84 -20.17 -0.68
C MET A 549 34.28 -20.02 -0.21
N ALA A 550 34.86 -18.86 -0.54
CA ALA A 550 36.22 -18.48 -0.21
C ALA A 550 36.26 -16.98 0.04
N PRO A 551 37.20 -16.48 0.87
CA PRO A 551 37.34 -15.05 1.11
C PRO A 551 37.60 -14.28 -0.19
N ALA A 552 36.65 -13.46 -0.59
CA ALA A 552 36.73 -12.63 -1.78
C ALA A 552 35.79 -11.43 -1.67
N VAL A 553 36.07 -10.36 -2.43
CA VAL A 553 35.27 -9.14 -2.43
C VAL A 553 34.93 -8.75 -3.87
N MET A 554 33.68 -8.36 -4.10
CA MET A 554 33.25 -7.71 -5.34
C MET A 554 32.40 -6.48 -5.04
N TYR A 555 32.34 -5.58 -6.01
CA TYR A 555 31.55 -4.36 -5.94
C TYR A 555 30.62 -4.30 -7.16
N VAL A 556 29.38 -3.90 -6.94
CA VAL A 556 28.40 -3.62 -8.00
C VAL A 556 28.00 -2.16 -7.91
N ASP A 557 27.88 -1.50 -9.06
CA ASP A 557 27.52 -0.09 -9.14
C ASP A 557 26.58 0.18 -10.34
N ASP A 558 25.93 1.34 -10.35
CA ASP A 558 25.15 1.87 -11.48
C ASP A 558 24.13 0.88 -12.08
N VAL A 559 23.35 0.21 -11.21
CA VAL A 559 22.33 -0.76 -11.64
C VAL A 559 21.15 0.00 -12.23
N ARG A 560 20.95 -0.12 -13.54
CA ARG A 560 19.87 0.58 -14.26
C ARG A 560 19.15 -0.34 -15.22
N MET A 561 17.84 -0.44 -15.08
CA MET A 561 16.93 -1.09 -16.00
C MET A 561 16.04 -0.03 -16.63
N LEU A 562 15.88 -0.09 -17.95
CA LEU A 562 15.13 0.88 -18.75
C LEU A 562 14.22 0.13 -19.74
N GLU A 563 13.06 0.71 -20.04
CA GLU A 563 12.22 0.28 -21.16
C GLU A 563 12.65 1.05 -22.42
N GLU A 564 12.75 0.36 -23.57
CA GLU A 564 13.12 0.94 -24.87
C GLU A 564 12.03 1.80 -25.52
#